data_AF-A0A955HLU8-F1
#
_entry.id   AF-A0A955HLU8-F1
#
_cell.length_a   1.000
_cell.length_b   1.000
_cell.length_c   1.000
_cell.angle_alpha   90.00
_cell.angle_beta   90.00
_cell.angle_gamma   90.00
#
_symmetry.space_group_name_H-M   'P 1'
#
loop_
_entity.id
_entity.type
_entity.pdbx_description
1 polymer ?
#
loop_
_entity_poly.entity_id
_entity_poly.type
_entity_poly.pdbx_seq_one_letter_code
_entity_poly.pdbx_strand_id
1 'polypeptide(L)'
;MPYVITCGDEGVQINEGTRLAFAGSGFKLEGFSTAVSILKELLKEDIRIVTHSECGWIREQLELSNWEQTEASSQQYIESLADREGLMYSGILPFADPRELNHGVKGHMVRPKGIHIANKIMFTLAGGEQTYNLGCYVISADWVAEADKKVVKEMMEAQMEHYKALAKGNELAIIFEAEGPLGAEVAEANRQMLESVGITESK
;
A
#
# COMPACT_ATOMS: atom_id res chain seq x y z
N MET A 1 7.87 -11.18 11.28
CA MET A 1 7.16 -9.98 11.80
C MET A 1 5.89 -9.88 10.98
N PRO A 2 4.75 -9.43 11.54
CA PRO A 2 3.49 -9.46 10.80
C PRO A 2 3.58 -8.62 9.52
N TYR A 3 3.10 -9.16 8.40
CA TYR A 3 2.83 -8.37 7.20
C TYR A 3 1.52 -7.62 7.34
N VAL A 4 1.51 -6.35 6.98
CA VAL A 4 0.37 -5.45 7.17
C VAL A 4 0.06 -4.73 5.87
N ILE A 5 -1.08 -5.03 5.26
CA ILE A 5 -1.60 -4.28 4.13
C ILE A 5 -2.12 -2.92 4.60
N THR A 6 -1.65 -1.85 3.96
CA THR A 6 -2.06 -0.47 4.24
C THR A 6 -2.27 0.30 2.94
N CYS A 7 -2.83 1.52 3.03
CA CYS A 7 -2.68 2.51 1.97
C CYS A 7 -1.21 2.87 1.76
N GLY A 8 -0.80 3.19 0.54
CA GLY A 8 0.52 3.72 0.20
C GLY A 8 0.77 5.21 0.51
N ASP A 9 -0.10 5.85 1.28
CA ASP A 9 0.07 7.23 1.75
C ASP A 9 1.39 7.39 2.54
N GLU A 10 2.14 8.44 2.30
CA GLU A 10 3.47 8.67 2.89
C GLU A 10 3.42 8.85 4.41
N GLY A 11 2.28 9.31 4.92
CA GLY A 11 2.04 9.52 6.34
C GLY A 11 1.81 8.23 7.12
N VAL A 12 1.50 7.12 6.46
CA VAL A 12 1.29 5.84 7.13
C VAL A 12 2.63 5.26 7.57
N GLN A 13 2.81 5.11 8.88
CA GLN A 13 3.98 4.43 9.45
C GLN A 13 3.51 3.19 10.25
N ILE A 14 4.12 2.05 9.95
CA ILE A 14 4.00 0.81 10.74
C ILE A 14 5.25 0.68 11.61
N ASN A 15 5.08 0.77 12.93
CA ASN A 15 6.17 0.64 13.90
C ASN A 15 6.47 -0.82 14.25
N GLU A 16 5.46 -1.69 14.17
CA GLU A 16 5.60 -3.13 14.40
C GLU A 16 4.89 -3.88 13.27
N GLY A 17 5.71 -4.53 12.42
CA GLY A 17 5.27 -5.21 11.21
C GLY A 17 6.00 -4.70 9.96
N THR A 18 5.70 -5.34 8.83
CA THR A 18 6.23 -4.99 7.50
C THR A 18 5.08 -4.56 6.61
N ARG A 19 5.17 -3.34 6.08
CA ARG A 19 4.08 -2.72 5.33
C ARG A 19 4.03 -3.26 3.90
N LEU A 20 2.84 -3.69 3.48
CA LEU A 20 2.49 -4.00 2.09
C LEU A 20 1.51 -2.93 1.61
N ALA A 21 1.93 -2.06 0.71
CA ALA A 21 1.19 -0.85 0.39
C ALA A 21 0.34 -1.01 -0.89
N PHE A 22 -0.97 -0.79 -0.77
CA PHE A 22 -1.91 -0.73 -1.89
C PHE A 22 -2.81 0.47 -1.71
N ALA A 23 -3.11 1.25 -2.76
CA ALA A 23 -4.00 2.40 -2.61
C ALA A 23 -5.33 2.03 -1.92
N GLY A 24 -5.70 2.79 -0.88
CA GLY A 24 -6.87 2.50 -0.05
C GLY A 24 -6.87 1.12 0.62
N SER A 25 -5.70 0.55 0.89
CA SER A 25 -5.53 -0.83 1.37
C SER A 25 -6.18 -1.88 0.45
N GLY A 26 -6.27 -1.59 -0.85
CA GLY A 26 -6.87 -2.48 -1.84
C GLY A 26 -8.38 -2.32 -2.07
N PHE A 27 -9.05 -1.39 -1.36
CA PHE A 27 -10.48 -1.15 -1.56
C PHE A 27 -10.79 -0.73 -2.99
N LYS A 28 -11.67 -1.46 -3.69
CA LYS A 28 -12.01 -1.20 -5.11
C LYS A 28 -10.81 -1.11 -6.06
N LEU A 29 -9.65 -1.66 -5.67
CA LEU A 29 -8.49 -1.75 -6.54
C LEU A 29 -8.62 -3.03 -7.37
N GLU A 30 -8.82 -2.90 -8.69
CA GLU A 30 -8.98 -4.04 -9.58
C GLU A 30 -7.71 -4.91 -9.59
N GLY A 31 -7.90 -6.23 -9.50
CA GLY A 31 -6.80 -7.20 -9.38
C GLY A 31 -6.29 -7.43 -7.95
N PHE A 32 -6.78 -6.70 -6.93
CA PHE A 32 -6.24 -6.79 -5.56
C PHE A 32 -6.31 -8.21 -4.99
N SER A 33 -7.41 -8.94 -5.21
CA SER A 33 -7.53 -10.34 -4.78
C SER A 33 -6.46 -11.24 -5.38
N THR A 34 -6.08 -11.01 -6.65
CA THR A 34 -4.97 -11.73 -7.30
C THR A 34 -3.65 -11.44 -6.60
N ALA A 35 -3.36 -10.17 -6.33
CA ALA A 35 -2.15 -9.76 -5.61
C ALA A 35 -2.09 -10.39 -4.21
N VAL A 36 -3.21 -10.35 -3.45
CA VAL A 36 -3.29 -10.96 -2.11
C VAL A 36 -3.07 -12.47 -2.17
N SER A 37 -3.69 -13.16 -3.14
CA SER A 37 -3.49 -14.61 -3.31
C SER A 37 -2.02 -14.96 -3.54
N ILE A 38 -1.34 -14.22 -4.42
CA ILE A 38 0.09 -14.43 -4.71
C ILE A 38 0.94 -14.12 -3.48
N LEU A 39 0.68 -12.99 -2.80
CA LEU A 39 1.43 -12.59 -1.60
C LEU A 39 1.31 -13.64 -0.49
N LYS A 40 0.14 -14.25 -0.30
CA LYS A 40 -0.04 -15.34 0.68
C LYS A 40 0.82 -16.56 0.36
N GLU A 41 0.90 -16.96 -0.91
CA GLU A 41 1.74 -18.08 -1.34
C GLU A 41 3.24 -17.79 -1.21
N LEU A 42 3.66 -16.56 -1.53
CA LEU A 42 5.05 -16.14 -1.44
C LEU A 42 5.53 -16.02 0.01
N LEU A 43 4.73 -15.35 0.85
CA LEU A 43 5.11 -15.04 2.23
C LEU A 43 4.86 -16.20 3.18
N LYS A 44 3.85 -17.05 2.90
CA LYS A 44 3.43 -18.18 3.76
C LYS A 44 3.18 -17.77 5.21
N GLU A 45 2.80 -16.52 5.40
CA GLU A 45 2.46 -15.92 6.68
C GLU A 45 1.04 -15.33 6.60
N ASP A 46 0.38 -15.27 7.75
CA ASP A 46 -0.87 -14.55 7.86
C ASP A 46 -0.66 -13.06 7.58
N ILE A 47 -1.53 -12.46 6.76
CA ILE A 47 -1.44 -11.05 6.39
C ILE A 47 -2.54 -10.26 7.12
N ARG A 48 -2.14 -9.18 7.77
CA ARG A 48 -3.05 -8.22 8.43
C ARG A 48 -3.43 -7.15 7.43
N ILE A 49 -4.53 -6.47 7.69
CA ILE A 49 -4.95 -5.30 6.91
C ILE A 49 -5.47 -4.22 7.86
N VAL A 50 -5.07 -2.98 7.60
CA VAL A 50 -5.55 -1.80 8.31
C VAL A 50 -6.05 -0.76 7.32
N THR A 51 -6.86 0.15 7.82
CA THR A 51 -7.09 1.44 7.16
C THR A 51 -6.39 2.55 7.93
N HIS A 52 -6.51 3.80 7.46
CA HIS A 52 -5.93 4.95 8.14
C HIS A 52 -6.85 6.16 8.06
N SER A 53 -6.68 7.08 9.01
CA SER A 53 -7.33 8.39 8.98
C SER A 53 -6.93 9.18 7.73
N GLU A 54 -7.90 9.93 7.18
CA GLU A 54 -7.74 10.70 5.94
C GLU A 54 -7.32 9.87 4.71
N CYS A 55 -7.91 8.68 4.54
CA CYS A 55 -7.69 7.88 3.34
C CYS A 55 -8.30 8.54 2.08
N GLY A 56 -7.46 9.22 1.29
CA GLY A 56 -7.87 9.92 0.06
C GLY A 56 -8.54 9.00 -0.96
N TRP A 57 -7.98 7.81 -1.18
CA TRP A 57 -8.52 6.83 -2.13
C TRP A 57 -9.97 6.44 -1.82
N ILE A 58 -10.27 6.05 -0.57
CA ILE A 58 -11.63 5.64 -0.19
C ILE A 58 -12.60 6.81 -0.31
N ARG A 59 -12.17 8.02 0.07
CA ARG A 59 -12.98 9.23 -0.08
C ARG A 59 -13.35 9.48 -1.54
N GLU A 60 -12.40 9.36 -2.47
CA GLU A 60 -12.62 9.53 -3.90
C GLU A 60 -13.55 8.43 -4.45
N GLN A 61 -13.26 7.16 -4.16
CA GLN A 61 -14.00 6.00 -4.67
C GLN A 61 -15.45 5.90 -4.18
N LEU A 62 -15.80 6.61 -3.11
CA LEU A 62 -17.13 6.69 -2.54
C LEU A 62 -17.75 8.09 -2.64
N GLU A 63 -17.06 9.04 -3.27
CA GLU A 63 -17.50 10.44 -3.44
C GLU A 63 -17.90 11.11 -2.11
N LEU A 64 -17.14 10.84 -1.04
CA LEU A 64 -17.49 11.28 0.32
C LEU A 64 -17.10 12.75 0.57
N SER A 65 -18.02 13.47 1.21
CA SER A 65 -17.91 14.92 1.42
C SER A 65 -16.99 15.31 2.57
N ASN A 66 -16.87 14.47 3.61
CA ASN A 66 -16.12 14.77 4.83
C ASN A 66 -15.35 13.55 5.37
N TRP A 67 -14.36 13.82 6.22
CA TRP A 67 -13.45 12.80 6.74
C TRP A 67 -14.06 11.87 7.78
N GLU A 68 -15.05 12.33 8.56
CA GLU A 68 -15.75 11.47 9.53
C GLU A 68 -16.49 10.33 8.82
N GLN A 69 -17.19 10.66 7.72
CA GLN A 69 -17.80 9.66 6.84
C GLN A 69 -16.76 8.75 6.21
N THR A 70 -15.64 9.32 5.73
CA THR A 70 -14.55 8.52 5.16
C THR A 70 -14.00 7.51 6.15
N GLU A 71 -13.72 7.91 7.40
CA GLU A 71 -13.18 7.00 8.43
C GLU A 71 -14.17 5.88 8.79
N ALA A 72 -15.45 6.22 8.96
CA ALA A 72 -16.48 5.23 9.26
C ALA A 72 -16.64 4.22 8.12
N SER A 73 -16.76 4.71 6.88
CA SER A 73 -16.85 3.85 5.69
C SER A 73 -15.58 3.03 5.49
N SER A 74 -14.41 3.61 5.71
CA SER A 74 -13.13 2.92 5.53
C SER A 74 -13.02 1.71 6.45
N GLN A 75 -13.37 1.85 7.73
CA GLN A 75 -13.34 0.73 8.67
C GLN A 75 -14.26 -0.40 8.22
N GLN A 76 -15.52 -0.09 7.88
CA GLN A 76 -16.50 -1.09 7.46
C GLN A 76 -16.09 -1.81 6.17
N TYR A 77 -15.67 -1.07 5.14
CA TYR A 77 -15.32 -1.67 3.86
C TYR A 77 -14.02 -2.46 3.91
N ILE A 78 -13.04 -2.02 4.69
CA ILE A 78 -11.77 -2.75 4.85
C ILE A 78 -11.96 -3.99 5.71
N GLU A 79 -12.80 -3.95 6.74
CA GLU A 79 -13.18 -5.16 7.49
C GLU A 79 -13.87 -6.19 6.58
N SER A 80 -14.87 -5.77 5.79
CA SER A 80 -15.53 -6.66 4.84
C SER A 80 -14.58 -7.19 3.74
N LEU A 81 -13.64 -6.37 3.28
CA LEU A 81 -12.60 -6.80 2.35
C LEU A 81 -11.68 -7.84 3.01
N ALA A 82 -11.30 -7.63 4.26
CA ALA A 82 -10.48 -8.57 5.02
C ALA A 82 -11.16 -9.94 5.12
N ASP A 83 -12.45 -9.98 5.45
CA ASP A 83 -13.22 -11.22 5.51
C ASP A 83 -13.25 -11.95 4.16
N ARG A 84 -13.49 -11.20 3.07
CA ARG A 84 -13.56 -11.75 1.72
C ARG A 84 -12.23 -12.37 1.28
N GLU A 85 -11.12 -11.69 1.57
CA GLU A 85 -9.78 -12.11 1.16
C GLU A 85 -9.11 -13.03 2.19
N GLY A 86 -9.75 -13.30 3.34
CA GLY A 86 -9.19 -14.08 4.45
C GLY A 86 -7.96 -13.40 5.09
N LEU A 87 -8.02 -12.09 5.32
CA LEU A 87 -7.00 -11.28 5.98
C LEU A 87 -7.43 -10.96 7.42
N MET A 88 -6.48 -10.60 8.28
CA MET A 88 -6.78 -10.20 9.66
C MET A 88 -6.97 -8.69 9.78
N TYR A 89 -8.23 -8.22 9.82
CA TYR A 89 -8.51 -6.80 10.00
C TYR A 89 -8.03 -6.31 11.37
N SER A 90 -7.14 -5.33 11.35
CA SER A 90 -6.45 -4.87 12.57
C SER A 90 -6.95 -3.52 13.08
N GLY A 91 -7.70 -2.75 12.28
CA GLY A 91 -8.30 -1.48 12.70
C GLY A 91 -7.88 -0.28 11.83
N ILE A 92 -7.94 0.92 12.43
CA ILE A 92 -7.61 2.19 11.80
C ILE A 92 -6.37 2.84 12.44
N LEU A 93 -5.43 3.29 11.62
CA LEU A 93 -4.26 4.07 12.03
C LEU A 93 -4.65 5.55 12.22
N PRO A 94 -4.54 6.12 13.43
CA PRO A 94 -4.98 7.49 13.71
C PRO A 94 -3.88 8.54 13.49
N PHE A 95 -4.27 9.81 13.41
CA PHE A 95 -3.36 10.96 13.64
C PHE A 95 -3.13 11.17 15.14
N ALA A 96 -2.32 10.30 15.75
CA ALA A 96 -1.93 10.36 17.16
C ALA A 96 -0.61 9.61 17.38
N ASP A 97 -0.14 9.56 18.62
CA ASP A 97 0.94 8.64 19.00
C ASP A 97 0.65 7.19 18.56
N PRO A 98 1.68 6.39 18.22
CA PRO A 98 1.47 5.05 17.70
C PRO A 98 0.61 4.23 18.64
N ARG A 99 -0.48 3.66 18.12
CA ARG A 99 -1.39 2.83 18.89
C ARG A 99 -1.16 1.37 18.55
N GLU A 100 -1.18 0.54 19.58
CA GLU A 100 -1.34 -0.90 19.40
C GLU A 100 -2.78 -1.17 18.96
N LEU A 101 -2.88 -1.80 17.80
CA LEU A 101 -4.12 -2.23 17.16
C LEU A 101 -4.30 -3.74 17.40
N ASN A 102 -5.32 -4.33 16.78
CA ASN A 102 -5.52 -5.78 16.88
C ASN A 102 -4.39 -6.54 16.16
N HIS A 103 -4.25 -7.82 16.48
CA HIS A 103 -3.34 -8.77 15.81
C HIS A 103 -1.85 -8.38 15.82
N GLY A 104 -1.42 -7.61 16.81
CA GLY A 104 -0.01 -7.24 17.02
C GLY A 104 0.51 -6.19 16.04
N VAL A 105 -0.38 -5.38 15.46
CA VAL A 105 -0.01 -4.26 14.57
C VAL A 105 0.11 -2.99 15.41
N LYS A 106 1.16 -2.21 15.17
CA LYS A 106 1.32 -0.88 15.76
C LYS A 106 1.73 0.13 14.72
N GLY A 107 1.04 1.27 14.68
CA GLY A 107 1.32 2.34 13.73
C GLY A 107 0.46 3.58 13.93
N HIS A 108 0.67 4.56 13.06
CA HIS A 108 -0.11 5.81 13.02
C HIS A 108 0.09 6.59 11.71
N MET A 109 -0.58 7.74 11.63
CA MET A 109 -0.30 8.78 10.65
C MET A 109 0.68 9.81 11.22
N VAL A 110 1.85 9.98 10.59
CA VAL A 110 2.88 10.94 11.04
C VAL A 110 2.80 12.32 10.39
N ARG A 111 2.16 12.43 9.21
CA ARG A 111 2.09 13.71 8.49
C ARG A 111 1.03 14.63 9.12
N PRO A 112 1.13 15.96 8.96
CA PRO A 112 0.02 16.84 9.30
C PRO A 112 -1.23 16.56 8.44
N LYS A 113 -2.40 16.77 9.02
CA LYS A 113 -3.69 16.63 8.33
C LYS A 113 -3.76 17.48 7.06
N GLY A 114 -4.22 16.89 5.96
CA GLY A 114 -4.38 17.56 4.66
C GLY A 114 -3.10 18.04 3.96
N ILE A 115 -1.91 17.74 4.49
CA ILE A 115 -0.62 18.09 3.88
C ILE A 115 0.03 16.82 3.34
N HIS A 116 0.36 16.83 2.04
CA HIS A 116 1.18 15.80 1.41
C HIS A 116 2.55 16.38 1.03
N ILE A 117 3.61 15.63 1.31
CA ILE A 117 5.00 16.07 1.04
C ILE A 117 5.82 15.10 0.21
N ALA A 118 5.22 13.96 -0.16
CA ALA A 118 5.91 12.97 -0.97
C ALA A 118 6.33 13.54 -2.32
N ASN A 119 7.58 13.23 -2.69
CA ASN A 119 8.18 13.60 -3.96
C ASN A 119 8.63 12.38 -4.77
N LYS A 120 8.30 11.17 -4.30
CA LYS A 120 8.63 9.90 -4.93
C LYS A 120 7.48 8.91 -4.82
N ILE A 121 7.48 7.94 -5.72
CA ILE A 121 6.76 6.68 -5.59
C ILE A 121 7.81 5.59 -5.45
N MET A 122 7.78 4.86 -4.34
CA MET A 122 8.65 3.74 -4.04
C MET A 122 7.90 2.43 -4.30
N PHE A 123 8.46 1.57 -5.15
CA PHE A 123 7.96 0.22 -5.31
C PHE A 123 8.77 -0.75 -4.45
N THR A 124 8.11 -1.52 -3.59
CA THR A 124 8.76 -2.60 -2.84
C THR A 124 8.76 -3.85 -3.71
N LEU A 125 9.91 -4.52 -3.81
CA LEU A 125 10.09 -5.64 -4.74
C LEU A 125 10.40 -6.97 -4.03
N ALA A 126 10.70 -6.95 -2.74
CA ALA A 126 11.32 -8.07 -2.03
C ALA A 126 10.70 -8.40 -0.67
N GLY A 127 9.43 -8.05 -0.45
CA GLY A 127 8.67 -8.38 0.75
C GLY A 127 8.31 -7.16 1.59
N GLY A 128 7.81 -6.10 0.96
CA GLY A 128 7.28 -4.90 1.64
C GLY A 128 8.33 -3.87 2.04
N GLU A 129 7.87 -2.81 2.72
CA GLU A 129 8.69 -1.64 3.08
C GLU A 129 9.72 -2.01 4.15
N GLN A 130 11.01 -1.82 3.83
CA GLN A 130 12.12 -2.04 4.77
C GLN A 130 12.48 -0.75 5.49
N THR A 131 12.52 0.37 4.78
CA THR A 131 12.85 1.68 5.34
C THR A 131 11.70 2.66 5.17
N TYR A 132 11.08 3.02 6.30
CA TYR A 132 10.07 4.07 6.32
C TYR A 132 10.62 5.41 5.81
N ASN A 133 9.93 6.02 4.85
CA ASN A 133 10.30 7.32 4.29
C ASN A 133 9.07 8.21 4.02
N LEU A 134 8.92 9.27 4.82
CA LEU A 134 7.85 10.26 4.69
C LEU A 134 7.84 11.01 3.34
N GLY A 135 8.93 10.95 2.56
CA GLY A 135 9.00 11.50 1.20
C GLY A 135 8.47 10.57 0.10
N CYS A 136 7.98 9.38 0.43
CA CYS A 136 7.58 8.37 -0.54
C CYS A 136 6.12 7.96 -0.36
N TYR A 137 5.36 8.00 -1.45
CA TYR A 137 4.24 7.08 -1.58
C TYR A 137 4.79 5.67 -1.82
N VAL A 138 4.13 4.65 -1.29
CA VAL A 138 4.61 3.26 -1.35
C VAL A 138 3.62 2.43 -2.18
N ILE A 139 4.13 1.59 -3.08
CA ILE A 139 3.34 0.60 -3.82
C ILE A 139 4.04 -0.74 -3.70
N SER A 140 3.36 -1.75 -3.16
CA SER A 140 3.91 -3.10 -3.09
C SER A 140 3.77 -3.82 -4.41
N ALA A 141 4.93 -4.11 -5.00
CA ALA A 141 5.08 -4.85 -6.25
C ALA A 141 5.80 -6.19 -6.03
N ASP A 142 5.77 -6.71 -4.80
CA ASP A 142 6.46 -7.94 -4.40
C ASP A 142 5.88 -9.21 -5.04
N TRP A 143 4.77 -9.08 -5.78
CA TRP A 143 3.96 -10.16 -6.35
C TRP A 143 3.88 -10.14 -7.89
N VAL A 144 4.35 -9.07 -8.53
CA VAL A 144 3.97 -8.77 -9.92
C VAL A 144 4.52 -9.78 -10.92
N ALA A 145 5.68 -10.40 -10.65
CA ALA A 145 6.30 -11.39 -11.52
C ALA A 145 5.43 -12.64 -11.73
N GLU A 146 4.60 -12.98 -10.74
CA GLU A 146 3.71 -14.16 -10.75
C GLU A 146 2.32 -13.86 -11.31
N ALA A 147 2.06 -12.61 -11.72
CA ALA A 147 0.77 -12.17 -12.20
C ALA A 147 0.73 -11.90 -13.71
N ASP A 148 -0.49 -11.92 -14.26
CA ASP A 148 -0.71 -11.51 -15.63
C ASP A 148 -0.31 -10.05 -15.86
N LYS A 149 0.50 -9.82 -16.90
CA LYS A 149 1.01 -8.50 -17.28
C LYS A 149 -0.08 -7.42 -17.39
N LYS A 150 -1.27 -7.80 -17.85
CA LYS A 150 -2.42 -6.89 -17.96
C LYS A 150 -2.89 -6.41 -16.58
N VAL A 151 -3.03 -7.34 -15.63
CA VAL A 151 -3.44 -7.05 -14.24
C VAL A 151 -2.40 -6.16 -13.58
N VAL A 152 -1.11 -6.48 -13.74
CA VAL A 152 -0.01 -5.65 -13.22
C VAL A 152 -0.11 -4.23 -13.76
N LYS A 153 -0.24 -4.08 -15.08
CA LYS A 153 -0.31 -2.76 -15.71
C LYS A 153 -1.49 -1.94 -15.18
N GLU A 154 -2.70 -2.48 -15.23
CA GLU A 154 -3.92 -1.77 -14.83
C GLU A 154 -3.89 -1.37 -13.35
N MET A 155 -3.44 -2.26 -12.46
CA MET A 155 -3.35 -1.97 -11.04
C MET A 155 -2.28 -0.91 -10.73
N MET A 156 -1.09 -1.01 -11.34
CA MET A 156 -0.01 -0.05 -11.09
C MET A 156 -0.37 1.34 -11.63
N GLU A 157 -0.94 1.42 -12.83
CA GLU A 157 -1.40 2.68 -13.42
C GLU A 157 -2.44 3.37 -12.51
N ALA A 158 -3.46 2.65 -12.04
CA ALA A 158 -4.50 3.21 -11.17
C ALA A 158 -3.93 3.81 -9.86
N GLN A 159 -3.00 3.09 -9.22
CA GLN A 159 -2.36 3.57 -7.99
C GLN A 159 -1.45 4.79 -8.25
N MET A 160 -0.64 4.73 -9.31
CA MET A 160 0.24 5.84 -9.68
C MET A 160 -0.54 7.10 -10.06
N GLU A 161 -1.66 6.97 -10.77
CA GLU A 161 -2.53 8.09 -11.11
C GLU A 161 -3.09 8.78 -9.87
N HIS A 162 -3.56 8.00 -8.90
CA HIS A 162 -4.03 8.54 -7.62
C HIS A 162 -2.92 9.30 -6.89
N TYR A 163 -1.73 8.71 -6.73
CA TYR A 163 -0.62 9.39 -6.03
C TYR A 163 -0.11 10.63 -6.77
N LYS A 164 -0.09 10.62 -8.10
CA LYS A 164 0.22 11.82 -8.91
C LYS A 164 -0.81 12.93 -8.72
N ALA A 165 -2.10 12.59 -8.61
CA ALA A 165 -3.15 13.57 -8.32
C ALA A 165 -2.97 14.19 -6.93
N LEU A 166 -2.66 13.38 -5.91
CA LEU A 166 -2.36 13.85 -4.55
C LEU A 166 -1.12 14.76 -4.49
N ALA A 167 -0.11 14.48 -5.31
CA ALA A 167 1.10 15.29 -5.42
C ALA A 167 0.89 16.64 -6.14
N LYS A 168 -0.34 16.97 -6.57
CA LYS A 168 -0.74 18.26 -7.17
C LYS A 168 0.15 18.70 -8.35
N GLY A 169 0.57 17.74 -9.17
CA GLY A 169 1.35 17.99 -10.38
C GLY A 169 2.87 18.04 -10.18
N ASN A 170 3.37 17.74 -8.97
CA ASN A 170 4.80 17.46 -8.80
C ASN A 170 5.18 16.20 -9.57
N GLU A 171 6.32 16.25 -10.23
CA GLU A 171 6.92 15.06 -10.84
C GLU A 171 7.42 14.13 -9.73
N LEU A 172 6.78 12.97 -9.59
CA LEU A 172 7.14 11.96 -8.61
C LEU A 172 8.22 11.06 -9.21
N ALA A 173 9.43 11.08 -8.64
CA ALA A 173 10.48 10.17 -9.04
C ALA A 173 10.11 8.72 -8.63
N ILE A 174 10.34 7.77 -9.52
CA ILE A 174 10.13 6.35 -9.26
C ILE A 174 11.42 5.79 -8.67
N ILE A 175 11.33 5.09 -7.54
CA ILE A 175 12.45 4.39 -6.92
C ILE A 175 12.05 2.94 -6.59
N PHE A 176 13.02 2.04 -6.60
CA PHE A 176 12.81 0.63 -6.25
C PHE A 176 13.50 0.26 -4.95
N GLU A 177 12.75 -0.30 -4.00
CA GLU A 177 13.29 -0.94 -2.80
C GLU A 177 13.41 -2.45 -3.07
N ALA A 178 14.62 -2.86 -3.43
CA ALA A 178 14.93 -4.25 -3.81
C ALA A 178 15.40 -5.12 -2.64
N GLU A 179 15.61 -4.52 -1.46
CA GLU A 179 15.96 -5.28 -0.25
C GLU A 179 14.71 -5.82 0.43
N GLY A 180 14.81 -7.03 0.99
CA GLY A 180 13.72 -7.62 1.76
C GLY A 180 13.82 -9.15 1.87
N PRO A 181 12.92 -9.76 2.65
CA PRO A 181 12.98 -11.18 3.01
C PRO A 181 12.73 -12.17 1.86
N LEU A 182 12.11 -11.74 0.75
CA LEU A 182 11.91 -12.60 -0.43
C LEU A 182 13.20 -12.79 -1.25
N GLY A 183 14.22 -11.96 -1.02
CA GLY A 183 15.53 -12.07 -1.65
C GLY A 183 15.64 -11.44 -3.04
N ALA A 184 16.89 -11.31 -3.50
CA ALA A 184 17.24 -10.55 -4.70
C ALA A 184 16.71 -11.16 -6.02
N GLU A 185 16.52 -12.48 -6.07
CA GLU A 185 15.99 -13.15 -7.26
C GLU A 185 14.53 -12.76 -7.52
N VAL A 186 13.70 -12.76 -6.46
CA VAL A 186 12.32 -12.30 -6.53
C VAL A 186 12.27 -10.80 -6.84
N ALA A 187 13.15 -10.01 -6.22
CA ALA A 187 13.24 -8.57 -6.47
C ALA A 187 13.52 -8.26 -7.95
N GLU A 188 14.47 -8.98 -8.55
CA GLU A 188 14.83 -8.79 -9.96
C GLU A 188 13.71 -9.26 -10.90
N ALA A 189 13.05 -10.37 -10.62
CA ALA A 189 11.89 -10.82 -11.40
C ALA A 189 10.74 -9.79 -11.38
N ASN A 190 10.44 -9.26 -10.19
CA ASN A 190 9.42 -8.22 -10.01
C ASN A 190 9.80 -6.93 -10.75
N ARG A 191 11.07 -6.53 -10.66
CA ARG A 191 11.62 -5.39 -11.40
C ARG A 191 11.42 -5.56 -12.90
N GLN A 192 11.81 -6.70 -13.47
CA GLN A 192 11.69 -6.96 -14.90
C GLN A 192 10.23 -6.91 -15.38
N MET A 193 9.30 -7.41 -14.57
CA MET A 193 7.88 -7.29 -14.86
C MET A 193 7.42 -5.83 -14.89
N LEU A 194 7.79 -5.02 -13.89
CA LEU A 194 7.49 -3.57 -13.85
C LEU A 194 8.06 -2.85 -15.08
N GLU A 195 9.32 -3.11 -15.42
CA GLU A 195 9.96 -2.53 -16.60
C GLU A 195 9.22 -2.94 -17.90
N SER A 196 8.73 -4.17 -17.96
CA SER A 196 7.97 -4.67 -19.12
C SER A 196 6.63 -3.94 -19.32
N VAL A 197 6.04 -3.37 -18.26
CA VAL A 197 4.83 -2.55 -18.32
C VAL A 197 5.11 -1.05 -18.39
N GLY A 198 6.39 -0.65 -18.48
CA GLY A 198 6.82 0.74 -18.66
C GLY A 198 7.11 1.50 -17.38
N ILE A 199 7.21 0.81 -16.24
CA ILE A 199 7.57 1.41 -14.95
C ILE A 199 9.07 1.20 -14.73
N THR A 200 9.84 2.27 -14.83
CA THR A 200 11.30 2.25 -14.69
C THR A 200 11.73 3.25 -13.63
N GLU A 201 12.79 2.92 -12.89
CA GLU A 201 13.40 3.81 -11.92
C GLU A 201 13.85 5.14 -12.56
N SER A 202 13.59 6.25 -11.85
CA SER A 202 14.06 7.57 -12.25
C SER A 202 15.57 7.70 -12.08
N LYS A 203 16.23 8.33 -13.05
CA LYS A 203 17.68 8.56 -13.05
C LYS A 203 18.10 9.71 -12.16
#